data_AF-A0A433PR78-F1
#
_entry.id   AF-A0A433PR78-F1
#
_cell.length_a   1.000
_cell.length_b   1.000
_cell.length_c   1.000
_cell.angle_alpha   90.00
_cell.angle_beta   90.00
_cell.angle_gamma   90.00
#
_symmetry.space_group_name_H-M   'P 1'
#
loop_
_entity.id
_entity.type
_entity.pdbx_description
1 polymer ?
#
loop_
_entity_poly.entity_id
_entity_poly.type
_entity_poly.pdbx_seq_one_letter_code
_entity_poly.pdbx_strand_id
1 'polypeptide(L)'
;MALLSIPILDRISMRDYQSLILTLLFFMFEGFIRVIVMLLPTVIIEEIESLIKWTFPWLFKHESKPHVSPLERAESFQKMVKFWYGEGFLCVCVVNFYANVLMTPISYTHIYHSRGYPLEQHIVKTQDGYLLTVFRIPRGRHEESPFVPSNPSFPANDSTTAPIFTSTTSPSTTTVNNLANFLRTHKASSSSLSTHFGTAKYSGKPVVLLYHGFMMCSEVWVCHLEEQSNLPFLLADLGYDVWLGNSRGNKYSQRHVKRSAQEQRFWEFSLDEFAMYDMPDTINFILETTGAPNLTYIGFSQGTAQGFASLSIHPKLNDKVNLFIALAPATTPKGLHSPLIDAFVKATPSVIYLFFGRKSPLKMALFWQRVIAPSLFVRVIDASVNFLFGWRCKNMSEPQKLVSYQHLYSLTSVKTLVHWFQIIRTGTFQMYDDQPSRWPYPTDTTSASHATHRFPTLQIRTPMAIFYGGSDSLVEFEVLSADLPELAFVKEIKKWEHLDFLWGRDIEKLVWPDVLHLLSTFNPGAKPALGPVTAPLTKAESRNRGSVVDEAKNQIFTANRAEGERRPKVGNGKEETEERGSESTGTSTEEEWVVETA
;
A
#
# COMPACT_ATOMS: atom_id res chain seq x y z
N MET A 1 6.97 20.79 62.44
CA MET A 1 6.30 21.62 61.43
C MET A 1 5.61 20.68 60.46
N ALA A 2 4.28 20.69 60.41
CA ALA A 2 3.55 19.93 59.40
C ALA A 2 3.76 20.59 58.04
N LEU A 3 4.43 19.91 57.12
CA LEU A 3 4.53 20.33 55.73
C LEU A 3 3.12 20.29 55.13
N LEU A 4 2.69 21.41 54.54
CA LEU A 4 1.42 21.51 53.82
C LEU A 4 1.43 20.49 52.67
N SER A 5 0.64 19.42 52.78
CA SER A 5 0.43 18.45 51.71
C SER A 5 -0.50 19.06 50.66
N ILE A 6 0.02 19.38 49.48
CA ILE A 6 -0.79 19.90 48.37
C ILE A 6 -1.30 18.67 47.60
N PRO A 7 -2.62 18.37 47.62
CA PRO A 7 -3.17 17.07 47.21
C PRO A 7 -2.90 16.65 45.75
N ILE A 8 -2.50 17.58 44.88
CA ILE A 8 -2.13 17.33 43.49
C ILE A 8 -0.64 17.00 43.33
N LEU A 9 0.22 17.62 44.14
CA LEU A 9 1.68 17.45 44.06
C LEU A 9 2.11 16.15 44.75
N ASP A 10 1.42 15.75 45.82
CA ASP A 10 1.77 14.53 46.57
C ASP A 10 1.32 13.21 45.91
N ARG A 11 0.59 13.27 44.77
CA ARG A 11 0.13 12.08 44.02
C ARG A 11 1.07 11.67 42.88
N ILE A 12 2.10 12.45 42.62
CA ILE A 12 2.97 12.32 41.45
C ILE A 12 4.30 11.72 41.94
N SER A 13 4.71 10.57 41.38
CA SER A 13 5.98 9.96 41.79
C SER A 13 7.16 10.82 41.32
N MET A 14 8.33 10.69 41.94
CA MET A 14 9.54 11.42 41.51
C MET A 14 9.89 11.19 40.02
N ARG A 15 9.51 10.04 39.45
CA ARG A 15 9.67 9.76 38.00
C ARG A 15 8.67 10.52 37.13
N ASP A 16 7.47 10.76 37.64
CA ASP A 16 6.44 11.51 36.94
C ASP A 16 6.80 13.01 36.91
N TYR A 17 7.47 13.53 37.95
CA TYR A 17 8.04 14.87 37.94
C TYR A 17 9.17 15.04 36.92
N GLN A 18 10.09 14.08 36.85
CA GLN A 18 11.15 14.09 35.83
C GLN A 18 10.57 14.08 34.42
N SER A 19 9.53 13.27 34.20
CA SER A 19 8.84 13.17 32.91
C SER A 19 8.07 14.44 32.58
N LEU A 20 7.40 15.06 33.55
CA LEU A 20 6.69 16.33 33.37
C LEU A 20 7.67 17.46 33.01
N ILE A 21 8.81 17.53 33.70
CA ILE A 21 9.85 18.53 33.44
C ILE A 21 10.46 18.33 32.05
N LEU A 22 10.81 17.09 31.68
CA LEU A 22 11.37 16.80 30.36
C LEU A 22 10.37 17.11 29.25
N THR A 23 9.09 16.81 29.47
CA THR A 23 8.00 17.11 28.54
C THR A 23 7.82 18.62 28.39
N LEU A 24 7.85 19.38 29.49
CA LEU A 24 7.76 20.84 29.49
C LEU A 24 8.95 21.46 28.74
N LEU A 25 10.16 20.95 28.98
CA LEU A 25 11.39 21.38 28.29
C LEU A 25 11.32 21.08 26.80
N PHE A 26 10.81 19.91 26.40
CA PHE A 26 10.66 19.55 25.00
C PHE A 26 9.62 20.44 24.30
N PHE A 27 8.48 20.72 24.93
CA PHE A 27 7.47 21.64 24.36
C PHE A 27 7.97 23.09 24.29
N MET A 28 8.72 23.55 25.29
CA MET A 28 9.38 24.86 25.26
C MET A 28 10.40 24.95 24.13
N PHE A 29 11.22 23.90 23.95
CA PHE A 29 12.19 23.81 22.88
C PHE A 29 11.53 23.75 21.50
N GLU A 30 10.48 22.93 21.33
CA GLU A 30 9.69 22.87 20.10
C GLU A 30 9.05 24.22 19.77
N GLY A 31 8.46 24.89 20.78
CA GLY A 31 7.88 26.22 20.63
C GLY A 31 8.92 27.26 20.20
N PHE A 32 10.11 27.21 20.80
CA PHE A 32 11.22 28.10 20.46
C PHE A 32 11.72 27.88 19.02
N ILE A 33 11.92 26.62 18.61
CA ILE A 33 12.31 26.29 17.23
C ILE A 33 11.24 26.74 16.23
N ARG A 34 9.95 26.56 16.54
CA ARG A 34 8.86 27.04 15.67
C ARG A 34 8.88 28.55 15.49
N VAL A 35 9.12 29.31 16.55
CA VAL A 35 9.22 30.77 16.47
C VAL A 35 10.43 31.18 15.62
N ILE A 36 11.58 30.55 15.82
CA ILE A 36 12.78 30.80 15.00
C ILE A 36 12.49 30.52 13.52
N VAL A 37 11.90 29.37 13.22
CA VAL A 37 11.63 28.96 11.83
C VAL A 37 10.55 29.82 11.18
N MET A 38 9.52 30.24 11.91
CA MET A 38 8.49 31.17 11.40
C MET A 38 9.03 32.56 11.10
N LEU A 39 10.04 33.00 11.86
CA LEU A 39 10.67 34.31 11.69
C LEU A 39 11.84 34.28 10.72
N LEU A 40 12.26 33.10 10.23
CA LEU A 40 13.37 32.96 9.31
C LEU A 40 12.95 33.50 7.92
N PRO A 41 13.62 34.56 7.41
CA PRO A 41 13.43 35.02 6.04
C PRO A 41 13.80 33.90 5.06
N THR A 42 13.10 33.82 3.93
CA THR A 42 13.39 32.83 2.87
C THR A 42 14.84 32.86 2.39
N VAL A 43 15.47 34.03 2.42
CA VAL A 43 16.90 34.24 2.12
C VAL A 43 17.81 33.42 3.05
N ILE A 44 17.49 33.31 4.34
CA ILE A 44 18.29 32.51 5.29
C ILE A 44 18.08 31.02 5.04
N ILE A 45 16.88 30.61 4.62
CA ILE A 45 16.62 29.21 4.23
C ILE A 45 17.45 28.83 3.00
N GLU A 46 17.49 29.71 1.99
CA GLU A 46 18.31 29.53 0.78
C GLU A 46 19.82 29.50 1.08
N GLU A 47 20.29 30.32 2.03
CA GLU A 47 21.68 30.31 2.52
C GLU A 47 22.01 29.05 3.32
N ILE A 48 21.10 28.57 4.18
CA ILE A 48 21.25 27.29 4.88
C ILE A 48 21.29 26.15 3.87
N GLU A 49 20.44 26.17 2.85
CA GLU A 49 20.44 25.17 1.78
C GLU A 49 21.76 25.20 1.00
N SER A 50 22.28 26.40 0.70
CA SER A 50 23.58 26.59 0.05
C SER A 50 24.74 26.11 0.91
N LEU A 51 24.69 26.38 2.21
CA LEU A 51 25.67 25.92 3.19
C LEU A 51 25.64 24.40 3.32
N ILE A 52 24.46 23.77 3.39
CA ILE A 52 24.27 22.32 3.45
C ILE A 52 24.78 21.67 2.15
N LYS A 53 24.51 22.27 0.99
CA LYS A 53 25.05 21.83 -0.31
C LYS A 53 26.57 21.88 -0.35
N TRP A 54 27.16 22.92 0.24
CA TRP A 54 28.61 23.09 0.32
C TRP A 54 29.29 22.16 1.33
N THR A 55 28.69 21.96 2.52
CA THR A 55 29.24 21.10 3.58
C THR A 55 29.02 19.61 3.31
N PHE A 56 27.89 19.26 2.70
CA PHE A 56 27.51 17.88 2.42
C PHE A 56 27.25 17.67 0.91
N PRO A 57 28.24 17.88 0.02
CA PRO A 57 28.03 17.82 -1.43
C PRO A 57 27.66 16.41 -1.93
N TRP A 58 28.01 15.35 -1.18
CA TRP A 58 27.53 13.99 -1.46
C TRP A 58 26.03 13.79 -1.19
N LEU A 59 25.42 14.71 -0.44
CA LEU A 59 23.98 14.74 -0.17
C LEU A 59 23.17 15.11 -1.44
N PHE A 60 23.81 15.76 -2.42
CA PHE A 60 23.17 16.31 -3.63
C PHE A 60 23.83 15.82 -4.94
N LYS A 61 24.82 14.94 -4.87
CA LYS A 61 25.62 14.44 -6.00
C LYS A 61 24.81 13.76 -7.13
N HIS A 62 23.54 13.42 -6.88
CA HIS A 62 22.62 12.80 -7.82
C HIS A 62 21.70 13.78 -8.57
N GLU A 63 21.75 15.09 -8.28
CA GLU A 63 20.86 16.09 -8.90
C GLU A 63 21.14 16.38 -10.38
N SER A 64 22.19 15.78 -10.97
CA SER A 64 22.63 16.18 -12.31
C SER A 64 21.67 15.85 -13.45
N LYS A 65 20.64 14.98 -13.25
CA LYS A 65 19.44 14.92 -14.10
C LYS A 65 18.25 14.31 -13.33
N PRO A 66 17.18 15.09 -13.07
CA PRO A 66 15.84 14.52 -13.17
C PRO A 66 14.89 15.44 -13.93
N HIS A 67 14.21 14.86 -14.92
CA HIS A 67 12.98 15.43 -15.45
C HIS A 67 11.99 15.48 -14.27
N VAL A 68 11.68 16.66 -13.74
CA VAL A 68 10.72 16.77 -12.62
C VAL A 68 9.35 16.36 -13.16
N SER A 69 8.86 15.20 -12.72
CA SER A 69 7.52 14.75 -13.08
C SER A 69 6.51 15.68 -12.42
N PRO A 70 5.53 16.24 -13.16
CA PRO A 70 4.42 16.99 -12.58
C PRO A 70 3.67 16.24 -11.47
N LEU A 71 3.76 14.90 -11.45
CA LEU A 71 3.16 14.05 -10.43
C LEU A 71 3.74 14.34 -9.03
N GLU A 72 5.04 14.63 -8.93
CA GLU A 72 5.71 14.98 -7.66
C GLU A 72 5.10 16.18 -6.95
N ARG A 73 4.63 17.18 -7.73
CA ARG A 73 4.07 18.43 -7.22
C ARG A 73 2.55 18.44 -7.17
N ALA A 74 1.90 17.31 -7.46
CA ALA A 74 0.46 17.23 -7.55
C ALA A 74 -0.18 17.30 -6.15
N GLU A 75 -0.79 18.43 -5.80
CA GLU A 75 -1.36 18.63 -4.46
C GLU A 75 -2.65 17.84 -4.20
N SER A 76 -3.32 17.33 -5.24
CA SER A 76 -4.58 16.61 -5.15
C SER A 76 -4.66 15.42 -6.09
N PHE A 77 -5.48 14.43 -5.73
CA PHE A 77 -5.75 13.25 -6.54
C PHE A 77 -6.24 13.63 -7.95
N GLN A 78 -7.06 14.68 -8.05
CA GLN A 78 -7.50 15.21 -9.35
C GLN A 78 -6.33 15.71 -10.20
N LYS A 79 -5.35 16.42 -9.61
CA LYS A 79 -4.14 16.86 -10.35
C LYS A 79 -3.29 15.65 -10.78
N MET A 80 -3.20 14.61 -9.96
CA MET A 80 -2.49 13.37 -10.29
C MET A 80 -3.12 12.62 -11.45
N VAL A 81 -4.45 12.45 -11.46
CA VAL A 81 -5.16 11.80 -12.57
C VAL A 81 -5.07 12.65 -13.84
N LYS A 82 -5.15 13.99 -13.70
CA LYS A 82 -4.96 14.93 -14.81
C LYS A 82 -3.60 14.86 -15.49
N PHE A 83 -2.53 14.47 -14.78
CA PHE A 83 -1.21 14.26 -15.40
C PHE A 83 -1.29 13.27 -16.58
N TRP A 84 -2.18 12.28 -16.48
CA TRP A 84 -2.40 11.27 -17.51
C TRP A 84 -3.38 11.72 -18.62
N TYR A 85 -3.82 12.98 -18.64
CA TYR A 85 -4.76 13.50 -19.65
C TYR A 85 -4.12 13.85 -21.00
N GLY A 86 -2.82 13.58 -21.17
CA GLY A 86 -2.18 13.61 -22.49
C GLY A 86 -1.85 15.00 -23.02
N GLU A 87 -1.39 15.93 -22.17
CA GLU A 87 -0.60 17.06 -22.67
C GLU A 87 0.89 16.76 -22.58
N GLY A 88 1.47 16.37 -23.72
CA GLY A 88 2.89 16.56 -23.93
C GLY A 88 3.21 18.04 -23.89
N PHE A 89 4.05 18.46 -22.95
CA PHE A 89 5.09 19.50 -23.07
C PHE A 89 4.87 20.76 -23.96
N LEU A 90 3.63 21.21 -24.19
CA LEU A 90 3.35 22.27 -25.18
C LEU A 90 2.33 23.30 -24.68
N CYS A 91 2.46 23.81 -23.45
CA CYS A 91 1.71 25.00 -23.04
C CYS A 91 2.40 25.80 -21.91
N VAL A 92 3.61 26.29 -22.18
CA VAL A 92 4.21 27.41 -21.39
C VAL A 92 4.61 28.59 -22.29
N CYS A 93 4.53 28.50 -23.61
CA CYS A 93 5.00 29.57 -24.50
C CYS A 93 3.92 30.48 -25.12
N VAL A 94 2.61 30.29 -24.86
CA VAL A 94 1.58 31.08 -25.59
C VAL A 94 0.55 31.80 -24.69
N VAL A 95 0.47 31.52 -23.38
CA VAL A 95 -0.46 32.27 -22.51
C VAL A 95 0.19 33.53 -21.96
N ASN A 96 0.57 34.43 -22.86
CA ASN A 96 0.89 35.82 -22.52
C ASN A 96 0.16 36.83 -23.41
N PHE A 97 -0.96 36.42 -24.02
CA PHE A 97 -1.77 37.32 -24.83
C PHE A 97 -3.25 37.15 -24.51
N TYR A 98 -3.81 38.20 -23.90
CA TYR A 98 -5.21 38.45 -23.55
C TYR A 98 -5.76 37.83 -22.26
N ALA A 99 -5.35 38.43 -21.15
CA ALA A 99 -6.30 38.73 -20.09
C ALA A 99 -7.23 39.87 -20.55
N ASN A 100 -8.53 39.63 -20.63
CA ASN A 100 -9.59 40.45 -20.04
C ASN A 100 -10.98 40.05 -20.58
N VAL A 101 -11.98 40.26 -19.73
CA VAL A 101 -13.42 40.44 -19.98
C VAL A 101 -14.35 39.30 -19.51
N LEU A 102 -15.11 39.68 -18.48
CA LEU A 102 -16.43 39.23 -18.01
C LEU A 102 -16.55 38.00 -17.09
N MET A 103 -16.77 38.33 -15.80
CA MET A 103 -17.33 37.52 -14.73
C MET A 103 -18.86 37.34 -14.89
N THR A 104 -19.36 36.12 -14.74
CA THR A 104 -20.65 35.82 -14.09
C THR A 104 -20.57 34.48 -13.32
N PRO A 105 -21.27 34.32 -12.20
CA PRO A 105 -21.17 33.14 -11.35
C PRO A 105 -22.23 32.10 -11.74
N ILE A 106 -21.80 30.92 -12.16
CA ILE A 106 -22.69 29.75 -12.34
C ILE A 106 -22.13 28.61 -11.49
N SER A 107 -23.02 27.93 -10.78
CA SER A 107 -22.75 26.70 -10.03
C SER A 107 -22.42 25.58 -11.02
N TYR A 108 -21.21 25.01 -10.99
CA TYR A 108 -20.76 24.00 -11.95
C TYR A 108 -20.32 22.70 -11.26
N THR A 109 -21.10 21.63 -11.46
CA THR A 109 -20.57 20.27 -11.56
C THR A 109 -19.79 20.15 -12.87
N HIS A 110 -18.47 20.32 -12.82
CA HIS A 110 -17.64 20.21 -14.02
C HIS A 110 -17.43 18.75 -14.42
N ILE A 111 -18.10 18.31 -15.48
CA ILE A 111 -17.71 17.13 -16.26
C ILE A 111 -16.82 17.63 -17.40
N TYR A 112 -15.50 17.43 -17.29
CA TYR A 112 -14.55 17.76 -18.36
C TYR A 112 -14.45 16.57 -19.34
N HIS A 113 -14.90 16.78 -20.58
CA HIS A 113 -14.54 15.91 -21.70
C HIS A 113 -13.15 16.30 -22.23
N SER A 114 -12.11 15.56 -21.86
CA SER A 114 -10.77 15.66 -22.47
C SER A 114 -9.98 14.38 -22.25
N ARG A 115 -9.67 13.62 -23.33
CA ARG A 115 -8.59 12.62 -23.57
C ARG A 115 -7.94 11.76 -22.44
N GLY A 116 -8.38 11.81 -21.19
CA GLY A 116 -7.88 11.02 -20.07
C GLY A 116 -9.00 10.43 -19.22
N TYR A 117 -8.61 9.73 -18.15
CA TYR A 117 -9.54 8.96 -17.31
C TYR A 117 -10.57 9.86 -16.63
N PRO A 118 -11.89 9.62 -16.80
CA PRO A 118 -12.89 10.35 -16.03
C PRO A 118 -12.67 10.08 -14.54
N LEU A 119 -12.80 11.13 -13.74
CA LEU A 119 -12.65 11.07 -12.29
C LEU A 119 -13.87 11.68 -11.62
N GLU A 120 -14.54 10.87 -10.82
CA GLU A 120 -15.63 11.30 -9.95
C GLU A 120 -15.15 11.32 -8.49
N GLN A 121 -15.74 12.20 -7.70
CA GLN A 121 -15.53 12.27 -6.26
C GLN A 121 -16.87 12.13 -5.56
N HIS A 122 -16.93 11.21 -4.62
CA HIS A 122 -18.12 10.87 -3.84
C HIS A 122 -17.85 11.07 -2.36
N ILE A 123 -18.91 11.31 -1.58
CA ILE A 123 -18.84 11.43 -0.13
C ILE A 123 -19.71 10.32 0.48
N VAL A 124 -19.06 9.38 1.14
CA VAL A 124 -19.72 8.32 1.92
C VAL A 124 -19.89 8.82 3.34
N LYS A 125 -21.13 8.80 3.84
CA LYS A 125 -21.41 9.08 5.24
C LYS A 125 -21.44 7.77 6.01
N THR A 126 -20.55 7.63 7.00
CA THR A 126 -20.57 6.47 7.89
C THR A 126 -21.70 6.55 8.90
N GLN A 127 -22.10 5.41 9.46
CA GLN A 127 -23.15 5.34 10.47
C GLN A 127 -22.86 6.23 11.69
N ASP A 128 -21.59 6.31 12.10
CA ASP A 128 -21.15 7.13 13.22
C ASP A 128 -20.88 8.61 12.86
N GLY A 129 -21.00 8.98 11.57
CA GLY A 129 -21.08 10.37 11.13
C GLY A 129 -19.82 10.95 10.48
N TYR A 130 -18.80 10.14 10.20
CA TYR A 130 -17.67 10.56 9.37
C TYR A 130 -18.10 10.69 7.90
N LEU A 131 -17.43 11.60 7.20
CA LEU A 131 -17.63 11.85 5.77
C LEU A 131 -16.36 11.44 5.03
N LEU A 132 -16.38 10.26 4.44
CA LEU A 132 -15.25 9.69 3.72
C LEU A 132 -15.32 10.11 2.26
N THR A 133 -14.22 10.66 1.74
CA THR A 133 -14.13 10.95 0.32
C THR A 133 -13.68 9.71 -0.44
N VAL A 134 -14.45 9.26 -1.41
CA VAL A 134 -14.11 8.12 -2.26
C VAL A 134 -13.98 8.60 -3.71
N PHE A 135 -12.90 8.21 -4.38
CA PHE A 135 -12.69 8.53 -5.79
C PHE A 135 -13.16 7.39 -6.67
N ARG A 136 -13.61 7.71 -7.89
CA ARG A 136 -14.06 6.71 -8.87
C ARG A 136 -13.54 7.04 -10.26
N ILE A 137 -13.02 6.03 -10.93
CA ILE A 137 -12.68 6.02 -12.36
C ILE A 137 -13.66 5.07 -13.05
N PRO A 138 -14.79 5.59 -13.59
CA PRO A 138 -15.91 4.75 -14.06
C PRO A 138 -15.66 4.03 -15.40
N ARG A 139 -14.63 4.45 -16.15
CA ARG A 139 -14.29 3.89 -17.46
C ARG A 139 -12.86 4.24 -17.87
N GLY A 140 -12.35 3.46 -18.83
CA GLY A 140 -11.10 3.74 -19.53
C GLY A 140 -11.19 5.00 -20.38
N ARG A 141 -10.02 5.52 -20.77
CA ARG A 141 -9.89 6.81 -21.48
C ARG A 141 -10.47 6.79 -22.90
N HIS A 142 -10.45 5.63 -23.55
CA HIS A 142 -10.91 5.43 -24.93
C HIS A 142 -12.33 4.88 -25.02
N GLU A 143 -12.97 4.60 -23.89
CA GLU A 143 -14.35 4.13 -23.87
C GLU A 143 -15.29 5.32 -24.08
N GLU A 144 -16.15 5.30 -25.11
CA GLU A 144 -17.10 6.38 -25.36
C GLU A 144 -18.10 6.54 -24.19
N SER A 145 -18.53 7.77 -23.92
CA SER A 145 -19.61 8.02 -22.96
C SER A 145 -20.89 7.37 -23.49
N PRO A 146 -21.70 6.67 -22.67
CA PRO A 146 -22.89 6.00 -23.16
C PRO A 146 -23.88 7.01 -23.75
N PHE A 147 -23.88 7.12 -25.08
CA PHE A 147 -25.00 7.66 -25.84
C PHE A 147 -26.09 6.58 -25.86
N VAL A 148 -27.33 6.97 -25.55
CA VAL A 148 -28.50 6.12 -25.75
C VAL A 148 -28.94 6.29 -27.21
N PRO A 149 -28.91 5.23 -28.02
CA PRO A 149 -30.01 5.04 -28.96
C PRO A 149 -30.58 3.61 -28.96
N SER A 150 -31.81 3.56 -29.46
CA SER A 150 -32.77 2.47 -29.56
C SER A 150 -32.27 1.16 -30.23
N ASN A 151 -32.57 0.03 -29.58
CA ASN A 151 -32.85 -1.35 -30.04
C ASN A 151 -33.00 -1.63 -31.56
N PRO A 152 -32.93 -2.91 -32.02
CA PRO A 152 -31.87 -3.92 -31.85
C PRO A 152 -31.54 -4.65 -33.19
N SER A 153 -30.44 -5.40 -33.28
CA SER A 153 -30.32 -6.54 -34.21
C SER A 153 -29.21 -7.52 -33.81
N PHE A 154 -29.53 -8.82 -33.87
CA PHE A 154 -28.66 -10.01 -33.83
C PHE A 154 -28.75 -10.72 -35.21
N PRO A 155 -27.91 -11.71 -35.61
CA PRO A 155 -27.23 -12.73 -34.79
C PRO A 155 -25.77 -13.09 -35.16
N ALA A 156 -25.28 -14.14 -34.47
CA ALA A 156 -23.92 -14.58 -34.20
C ALA A 156 -23.18 -15.35 -35.32
N ASN A 157 -21.84 -15.33 -35.25
CA ASN A 157 -20.89 -16.46 -35.13
C ASN A 157 -19.49 -16.00 -35.59
N ASP A 158 -18.45 -16.19 -34.78
CA ASP A 158 -17.49 -17.26 -35.06
C ASP A 158 -16.50 -17.47 -33.90
N SER A 159 -15.95 -18.66 -33.93
CA SER A 159 -15.18 -19.38 -32.93
C SER A 159 -13.69 -18.99 -32.86
N THR A 160 -13.12 -19.24 -31.69
CA THR A 160 -11.71 -19.61 -31.43
C THR A 160 -10.59 -18.67 -31.91
N THR A 161 -9.96 -17.97 -30.95
CA THR A 161 -8.52 -18.12 -30.63
C THR A 161 -8.22 -17.42 -29.31
N ALA A 162 -7.86 -18.17 -28.28
CA ALA A 162 -7.27 -17.64 -27.06
C ALA A 162 -5.79 -17.29 -27.33
N PRO A 163 -5.27 -16.14 -26.85
CA PRO A 163 -3.84 -15.96 -26.82
C PRO A 163 -3.24 -16.61 -25.58
N ILE A 164 -2.15 -17.32 -25.85
CA ILE A 164 -1.29 -18.07 -24.94
C ILE A 164 -0.56 -17.10 -24.02
N PHE A 165 -0.84 -17.16 -22.71
CA PHE A 165 0.09 -16.64 -21.70
C PHE A 165 1.14 -17.72 -21.44
N THR A 166 2.32 -17.57 -22.05
CA THR A 166 3.49 -18.35 -21.65
C THR A 166 3.91 -17.90 -20.26
N SER A 167 3.79 -18.81 -19.29
CA SER A 167 4.40 -18.69 -17.96
C SER A 167 5.90 -18.51 -18.11
N THR A 168 6.41 -17.28 -17.92
CA THR A 168 7.82 -17.07 -17.64
C THR A 168 8.06 -17.34 -16.16
N THR A 169 8.52 -18.54 -15.86
CA THR A 169 9.22 -18.85 -14.62
C THR A 169 10.48 -18.00 -14.53
N SER A 170 10.45 -16.95 -13.72
CA SER A 170 11.64 -16.36 -13.11
C SER A 170 11.92 -17.07 -11.77
N PRO A 171 13.19 -17.33 -11.42
CA PRO A 171 13.56 -18.45 -10.54
C PRO A 171 13.40 -18.19 -9.03
N SER A 172 12.51 -17.30 -8.58
CA SER A 172 12.38 -16.97 -7.15
C SER A 172 10.97 -16.67 -6.65
N THR A 173 9.93 -17.13 -7.34
CA THR A 173 8.54 -16.88 -6.96
C THR A 173 7.86 -18.19 -6.58
N THR A 174 7.18 -18.21 -5.43
CA THR A 174 6.43 -19.38 -4.97
C THR A 174 4.93 -19.10 -5.16
N THR A 175 4.19 -19.97 -5.84
CA THR A 175 2.74 -19.80 -6.05
C THR A 175 1.99 -21.04 -5.60
N VAL A 176 0.97 -20.85 -4.75
CA VAL A 176 -0.01 -21.88 -4.38
C VAL A 176 -1.34 -21.49 -5.03
N ASN A 177 -1.83 -22.32 -5.95
CA ASN A 177 -3.05 -22.04 -6.72
C ASN A 177 -4.13 -23.08 -6.41
N ASN A 178 -5.06 -22.73 -5.52
CA ASN A 178 -6.19 -23.56 -5.13
C ASN A 178 -7.48 -23.19 -5.87
N LEU A 179 -7.39 -22.32 -6.88
CA LEU A 179 -8.55 -21.69 -7.52
C LEU A 179 -9.52 -22.72 -8.11
N ALA A 180 -9.01 -23.77 -8.76
CA ALA A 180 -9.86 -24.82 -9.34
C ALA A 180 -10.67 -25.58 -8.26
N ASN A 181 -10.05 -25.87 -7.11
CA ASN A 181 -10.72 -26.54 -6.00
C ASN A 181 -11.78 -25.63 -5.38
N PHE A 182 -11.43 -24.35 -5.18
CA PHE A 182 -12.32 -23.35 -4.61
C PHE A 182 -13.57 -23.11 -5.48
N LEU A 183 -13.38 -22.95 -6.79
CA LEU A 183 -14.50 -22.81 -7.73
C LEU A 183 -15.40 -24.04 -7.75
N ARG A 184 -14.84 -25.24 -7.59
CA ARG A 184 -15.62 -26.49 -7.54
C ARG A 184 -16.48 -26.58 -6.28
N THR A 185 -15.95 -26.18 -5.12
CA THR A 185 -16.70 -26.21 -3.84
C THR A 185 -17.79 -25.14 -3.79
N HIS A 186 -17.56 -23.96 -4.38
CA HIS A 186 -18.50 -22.83 -4.31
C HIS A 186 -19.55 -22.82 -5.43
N LYS A 187 -19.34 -23.53 -6.55
CA LYS A 187 -20.39 -23.73 -7.57
C LYS A 187 -21.58 -24.55 -7.06
N ALA A 188 -21.39 -25.33 -5.99
CA ALA A 188 -22.43 -26.16 -5.39
C ALA A 188 -23.40 -25.37 -4.48
N SER A 189 -23.09 -24.12 -4.10
CA SER A 189 -23.89 -23.34 -3.13
C SER A 189 -24.61 -22.12 -3.70
N SER A 190 -24.44 -21.79 -4.99
CA SER A 190 -25.03 -20.58 -5.58
C SER A 190 -26.23 -20.90 -6.49
N SER A 191 -27.35 -21.31 -5.90
CA SER A 191 -28.65 -21.22 -6.55
C SER A 191 -29.58 -20.31 -5.75
N SER A 192 -30.06 -19.25 -6.42
CA SER A 192 -31.13 -18.33 -6.03
C SER A 192 -30.83 -17.29 -4.94
N LEU A 193 -30.75 -16.02 -5.35
CA LEU A 193 -31.63 -14.96 -4.85
C LEU A 193 -31.49 -13.69 -5.70
N SER A 194 -32.49 -13.39 -6.53
CA SER A 194 -32.69 -12.04 -7.07
C SER A 194 -33.97 -11.49 -6.45
N THR A 195 -33.84 -10.48 -5.58
CA THR A 195 -34.98 -9.71 -5.09
C THR A 195 -34.81 -8.25 -5.49
N HIS A 196 -35.76 -7.81 -6.30
CA HIS A 196 -35.93 -6.46 -6.81
C HIS A 196 -36.04 -5.42 -5.69
N PHE A 197 -35.15 -4.43 -5.71
CA PHE A 197 -35.42 -3.09 -5.18
C PHE A 197 -34.91 -2.04 -6.18
N GLY A 198 -35.79 -1.11 -6.53
CA GLY A 198 -35.54 -0.08 -7.54
C GLY A 198 -34.33 0.77 -7.20
N THR A 199 -33.29 0.67 -8.01
CA THR A 199 -31.99 1.35 -7.87
C THR A 199 -31.41 1.61 -9.25
N ALA A 200 -30.38 2.47 -9.32
CA ALA A 200 -29.71 2.90 -10.55
C ALA A 200 -29.51 1.75 -11.55
N LYS A 201 -29.73 2.02 -12.85
CA LYS A 201 -29.60 1.00 -13.90
C LYS A 201 -28.16 0.48 -13.93
N TYR A 202 -27.95 -0.74 -13.44
CA TYR A 202 -26.65 -1.39 -13.42
C TYR A 202 -26.03 -1.42 -14.82
N SER A 203 -24.81 -0.89 -14.96
CA SER A 203 -24.11 -0.76 -16.24
C SER A 203 -23.51 -2.08 -16.76
N GLY A 204 -23.56 -3.16 -15.96
CA GLY A 204 -22.97 -4.45 -16.31
C GLY A 204 -21.45 -4.53 -16.09
N LYS A 205 -20.81 -3.44 -15.65
CA LYS A 205 -19.36 -3.44 -15.37
C LYS A 205 -19.07 -4.08 -14.02
N PRO A 206 -18.00 -4.90 -13.91
CA PRO A 206 -17.53 -5.34 -12.61
C PRO A 206 -16.88 -4.18 -11.85
N VAL A 207 -17.15 -4.15 -10.55
CA VAL A 207 -16.71 -3.07 -9.67
C VAL A 207 -15.50 -3.53 -8.85
N VAL A 208 -14.45 -2.70 -8.79
CA VAL A 208 -13.25 -2.98 -8.00
C VAL A 208 -12.99 -1.83 -7.03
N LEU A 209 -12.86 -2.15 -5.74
CA LEU A 209 -12.52 -1.19 -4.69
C LEU A 209 -11.07 -1.39 -4.23
N LEU A 210 -10.23 -0.36 -4.36
CA LEU A 210 -8.86 -0.34 -3.87
C LEU A 210 -8.75 0.45 -2.56
N TYR A 211 -8.02 -0.08 -1.58
CA TYR A 211 -7.85 0.52 -0.25
C TYR A 211 -6.38 0.57 0.21
N HIS A 212 -5.95 1.76 0.63
CA HIS A 212 -4.57 2.07 0.98
C HIS A 212 -4.13 1.51 2.36
N GLY A 213 -2.82 1.61 2.63
CA GLY A 213 -2.20 1.15 3.87
C GLY A 213 -2.24 2.13 5.05
N PHE A 214 -1.47 1.80 6.10
CA PHE A 214 -1.36 2.58 7.32
C PHE A 214 -0.74 3.96 7.03
N MET A 215 -1.35 5.03 7.53
CA MET A 215 -0.89 6.41 7.31
C MET A 215 -0.72 6.78 5.83
N MET A 216 -1.61 6.27 4.96
CA MET A 216 -1.61 6.57 3.52
C MET A 216 -2.96 7.17 3.09
N CYS A 217 -3.07 7.47 1.79
CA CYS A 217 -4.35 7.79 1.15
C CYS A 217 -4.41 7.19 -0.25
N SER A 218 -5.55 7.32 -0.92
CA SER A 218 -5.81 6.80 -2.29
C SER A 218 -4.78 7.20 -3.36
N GLU A 219 -4.00 8.27 -3.15
CA GLU A 219 -2.93 8.70 -4.07
C GLU A 219 -1.90 7.61 -4.36
N VAL A 220 -1.60 6.75 -3.38
CA VAL A 220 -0.53 5.74 -3.50
C VAL A 220 -0.73 4.79 -4.69
N TRP A 221 -1.98 4.59 -5.14
CA TRP A 221 -2.33 3.73 -6.27
C TRP A 221 -2.04 4.33 -7.65
N VAL A 222 -1.75 5.64 -7.72
CA VAL A 222 -1.56 6.38 -8.97
C VAL A 222 -0.20 7.12 -9.01
N CYS A 223 0.77 6.68 -8.21
CA CYS A 223 2.10 7.29 -8.09
C CYS A 223 3.19 6.60 -8.93
N HIS A 224 2.90 5.50 -9.64
CA HIS A 224 3.90 4.85 -10.49
C HIS A 224 4.21 5.74 -11.71
N LEU A 225 5.49 5.85 -12.08
CA LEU A 225 5.94 6.64 -13.24
C LEU A 225 5.43 6.11 -14.58
N GLU A 226 5.11 4.82 -14.61
CA GLU A 226 4.61 4.10 -15.77
C GLU A 226 3.10 3.90 -15.65
N GLU A 227 2.33 4.32 -16.67
CA GLU A 227 0.86 4.27 -16.67
C GLU A 227 0.35 2.86 -16.38
N GLN A 228 0.87 1.86 -17.10
CA GLN A 228 0.46 0.45 -17.01
C GLN A 228 0.72 -0.19 -15.64
N SER A 229 1.62 0.36 -14.84
CA SER A 229 1.94 -0.16 -13.52
C SER A 229 1.02 0.42 -12.44
N ASN A 230 0.26 1.48 -12.77
CA ASN A 230 -0.82 2.00 -11.90
C ASN A 230 -2.10 1.17 -12.09
N LEU A 231 -2.36 0.26 -11.16
CA LEU A 231 -3.48 -0.68 -11.21
C LEU A 231 -4.84 -0.03 -11.53
N PRO A 232 -5.23 1.13 -10.95
CA PRO A 232 -6.53 1.74 -11.26
C PRO A 232 -6.73 2.09 -12.74
N PHE A 233 -5.68 2.58 -13.41
CA PHE A 233 -5.75 2.94 -14.82
C PHE A 233 -5.82 1.70 -15.71
N LEU A 234 -4.99 0.71 -15.41
CA LEU A 234 -5.03 -0.59 -16.09
C LEU A 234 -6.42 -1.24 -15.99
N LEU A 235 -7.04 -1.24 -14.80
CA LEU A 235 -8.37 -1.80 -14.61
C LEU A 235 -9.45 -0.99 -15.34
N ALA A 236 -9.38 0.34 -15.32
CA ALA A 236 -10.33 1.17 -16.04
C ALA A 236 -10.30 0.91 -17.56
N ASP A 237 -9.11 0.80 -18.15
CA ASP A 237 -8.92 0.48 -19.56
C ASP A 237 -9.37 -0.95 -19.92
N LEU A 238 -9.32 -1.88 -18.96
CA LEU A 238 -9.87 -3.23 -19.09
C LEU A 238 -11.40 -3.32 -18.88
N GLY A 239 -12.07 -2.19 -18.65
CA GLY A 239 -13.53 -2.10 -18.56
C GLY A 239 -14.11 -2.29 -17.15
N TYR A 240 -13.29 -2.22 -16.11
CA TYR A 240 -13.76 -2.22 -14.72
C TYR A 240 -14.23 -0.83 -14.28
N ASP A 241 -15.21 -0.79 -13.37
CA ASP A 241 -15.59 0.41 -12.64
C ASP A 241 -14.77 0.49 -11.35
N VAL A 242 -13.79 1.41 -11.32
CA VAL A 242 -12.73 1.41 -10.30
C VAL A 242 -13.01 2.46 -9.23
N TRP A 243 -12.98 2.06 -7.97
CA TRP A 243 -13.19 2.92 -6.81
C TRP A 243 -11.95 2.91 -5.91
N LEU A 244 -11.59 4.06 -5.36
CA LEU A 244 -10.45 4.23 -4.44
C LEU A 244 -10.93 4.81 -3.12
N GLY A 245 -10.89 3.97 -2.08
CA GLY A 245 -11.32 4.30 -0.73
C GLY A 245 -10.31 5.15 0.04
N ASN A 246 -10.82 5.93 1.01
CA ASN A 246 -10.02 6.68 1.97
C ASN A 246 -10.59 6.51 3.37
N SER A 247 -9.79 5.98 4.29
CA SER A 247 -10.18 5.85 5.69
C SER A 247 -10.35 7.19 6.39
N ARG A 248 -11.23 7.25 7.39
CA ARG A 248 -11.43 8.43 8.26
C ARG A 248 -10.09 8.99 8.78
N GLY A 249 -10.00 10.31 8.83
CA GLY A 249 -8.85 11.05 9.35
C GLY A 249 -7.68 11.26 8.36
N ASN A 250 -7.63 10.55 7.23
CA ASN A 250 -6.62 10.79 6.20
C ASN A 250 -6.86 12.13 5.46
N LYS A 251 -5.94 12.53 4.56
CA LYS A 251 -5.97 13.79 3.78
C LYS A 251 -7.34 14.14 3.19
N TYR A 252 -8.12 13.14 2.78
CA TYR A 252 -9.39 13.31 2.09
C TYR A 252 -10.64 13.11 2.97
N SER A 253 -10.48 12.53 4.15
CA SER A 253 -11.59 12.09 5.01
C SER A 253 -11.53 12.72 6.41
N GLN A 254 -11.21 14.02 6.51
CA GLN A 254 -11.14 14.79 7.78
C GLN A 254 -12.43 15.55 8.13
N ARG A 255 -13.59 15.05 7.71
CA ARG A 255 -14.89 15.70 7.93
C ARG A 255 -15.84 14.79 8.68
N HIS A 256 -16.67 15.39 9.51
CA HIS A 256 -17.68 14.69 10.32
C HIS A 256 -18.91 15.59 10.48
N VAL A 257 -20.10 14.99 10.54
CA VAL A 257 -21.38 15.73 10.58
C VAL A 257 -21.50 16.66 11.78
N LYS A 258 -20.94 16.25 12.94
CA LYS A 258 -21.08 16.95 14.23
C LYS A 258 -19.77 17.41 14.89
N ARG A 259 -18.60 17.05 14.34
CA ARG A 259 -17.31 17.17 15.06
C ARG A 259 -16.29 17.83 14.14
N SER A 260 -15.47 18.71 14.70
CA SER A 260 -14.35 19.27 13.97
C SER A 260 -13.10 18.39 14.08
N ALA A 261 -12.29 18.31 13.02
CA ALA A 261 -10.94 17.71 13.04
C ALA A 261 -9.96 18.40 14.00
N GLN A 262 -10.31 19.58 14.55
CA GLN A 262 -9.55 20.21 15.64
C GLN A 262 -9.89 19.64 17.02
N GLU A 263 -11.01 18.93 17.19
CA GLU A 263 -11.42 18.32 18.46
C GLU A 263 -10.76 16.95 18.66
N GLN A 264 -10.49 16.57 19.91
CA GLN A 264 -9.94 15.24 20.22
C GLN A 264 -10.90 14.10 19.85
N ARG A 265 -12.21 14.29 20.10
CA ARG A 265 -13.24 13.27 19.82
C ARG A 265 -13.33 12.87 18.35
N PHE A 266 -12.91 13.75 17.43
CA PHE A 266 -12.81 13.41 16.01
C PHE A 266 -11.71 12.36 15.73
N TRP A 267 -10.71 12.25 16.60
CA TRP A 267 -9.59 11.31 16.43
C TRP A 267 -9.73 10.06 17.31
N GLU A 268 -10.91 9.84 17.90
CA GLU A 268 -11.18 8.72 18.78
C GLU A 268 -11.69 7.52 17.99
N PHE A 269 -10.83 7.00 17.09
CA PHE A 269 -11.12 5.85 16.25
C PHE A 269 -9.88 4.96 16.07
N SER A 270 -10.07 3.71 15.73
CA SER A 270 -9.02 2.70 15.53
C SER A 270 -9.39 1.73 14.40
N LEU A 271 -8.70 0.59 14.30
CA LEU A 271 -9.07 -0.49 13.38
C LEU A 271 -10.52 -0.96 13.56
N ASP A 272 -11.03 -0.91 14.80
CA ASP A 272 -12.41 -1.25 15.15
C ASP A 272 -13.43 -0.43 14.35
N GLU A 273 -13.30 0.89 14.37
CA GLU A 273 -14.22 1.77 13.65
C GLU A 273 -14.04 1.69 12.13
N PHE A 274 -12.82 1.42 11.64
CA PHE A 274 -12.64 1.12 10.22
C PHE A 274 -13.44 -0.13 9.83
N ALA A 275 -13.41 -1.14 10.70
CA ALA A 275 -14.03 -2.42 10.45
C ALA A 275 -15.58 -2.37 10.53
N MET A 276 -16.09 -1.69 11.56
CA MET A 276 -17.52 -1.57 11.86
C MET A 276 -18.27 -0.60 10.95
N TYR A 277 -17.61 0.46 10.47
CA TYR A 277 -18.27 1.56 9.79
C TYR A 277 -17.67 1.88 8.42
N ASP A 278 -16.38 2.22 8.33
CA ASP A 278 -15.81 2.73 7.08
C ASP A 278 -15.98 1.74 5.92
N MET A 279 -15.58 0.49 6.13
CA MET A 279 -15.63 -0.54 5.11
C MET A 279 -17.06 -0.91 4.69
N PRO A 280 -17.98 -1.31 5.61
CA PRO A 280 -19.34 -1.66 5.22
C PRO A 280 -20.10 -0.49 4.58
N ASP A 281 -19.98 0.72 5.11
CA ASP A 281 -20.68 1.89 4.56
C ASP A 281 -20.13 2.28 3.18
N THR A 282 -18.81 2.19 2.97
CA THR A 282 -18.20 2.41 1.65
C THR A 282 -18.67 1.38 0.63
N ILE A 283 -18.65 0.10 0.97
CA ILE A 283 -19.09 -0.98 0.06
C ILE A 283 -20.59 -0.81 -0.26
N ASN A 284 -21.43 -0.57 0.74
CA ASN A 284 -22.86 -0.36 0.53
C ASN A 284 -23.14 0.82 -0.39
N PHE A 285 -22.51 1.97 -0.14
CA PHE A 285 -22.64 3.16 -0.97
C PHE A 285 -22.26 2.87 -2.44
N ILE A 286 -21.16 2.15 -2.66
CA ILE A 286 -20.70 1.80 -4.01
C ILE A 286 -21.71 0.90 -4.72
N LEU A 287 -22.18 -0.16 -4.06
CA LEU A 287 -23.16 -1.08 -4.66
C LEU A 287 -24.50 -0.39 -4.94
N GLU A 288 -24.96 0.50 -4.05
CA GLU A 288 -26.16 1.31 -4.25
C GLU A 288 -26.00 2.30 -5.42
N THR A 289 -24.84 2.93 -5.54
CA THR A 289 -24.53 3.90 -6.60
C THR A 289 -24.42 3.23 -7.97
N THR A 290 -23.78 2.06 -8.02
CA THR A 290 -23.51 1.33 -9.26
C THR A 290 -24.65 0.41 -9.68
N GLY A 291 -25.48 -0.04 -8.73
CA GLY A 291 -26.45 -1.12 -8.94
C GLY A 291 -25.81 -2.51 -9.05
N ALA A 292 -24.50 -2.64 -8.81
CA ALA A 292 -23.79 -3.91 -8.89
C ALA A 292 -24.21 -4.84 -7.73
N PRO A 293 -24.32 -6.16 -7.96
CA PRO A 293 -24.68 -7.10 -6.90
C PRO A 293 -23.56 -7.32 -5.88
N ASN A 294 -22.31 -7.20 -6.31
CA ASN A 294 -21.09 -7.37 -5.50
C ASN A 294 -19.92 -6.61 -6.15
N LEU A 295 -18.78 -6.57 -5.45
CA LEU A 295 -17.54 -5.98 -5.93
C LEU A 295 -16.33 -6.81 -5.52
N THR A 296 -15.20 -6.64 -6.21
CA THR A 296 -13.90 -7.16 -5.79
C THR A 296 -13.19 -6.14 -4.91
N TYR A 297 -12.67 -6.58 -3.76
CA TYR A 297 -11.91 -5.73 -2.84
C TYR A 297 -10.41 -6.01 -2.97
N ILE A 298 -9.60 -4.95 -3.13
CA ILE A 298 -8.14 -5.03 -3.19
C ILE A 298 -7.57 -4.13 -2.08
N GLY A 299 -6.98 -4.75 -1.07
CA GLY A 299 -6.36 -4.05 0.06
C GLY A 299 -4.84 -4.09 -0.01
N PHE A 300 -4.19 -3.01 0.44
CA PHE A 300 -2.75 -2.98 0.69
C PHE A 300 -2.47 -2.74 2.18
N SER A 301 -1.58 -3.51 2.80
CA SER A 301 -1.12 -3.28 4.19
C SER A 301 -2.30 -3.18 5.18
N GLN A 302 -2.45 -2.09 5.96
CA GLN A 302 -3.63 -1.88 6.81
C GLN A 302 -4.97 -2.01 6.06
N GLY A 303 -5.04 -1.69 4.77
CA GLY A 303 -6.23 -1.95 3.97
C GLY A 303 -6.64 -3.42 4.04
N THR A 304 -5.69 -4.35 4.00
CA THR A 304 -6.01 -5.77 4.18
C THR A 304 -6.54 -6.06 5.57
N ALA A 305 -5.96 -5.45 6.61
CA ALA A 305 -6.41 -5.59 7.99
C ALA A 305 -7.87 -5.14 8.15
N GLN A 306 -8.25 -4.03 7.51
CA GLN A 306 -9.64 -3.56 7.48
C GLN A 306 -10.55 -4.58 6.79
N GLY A 307 -10.11 -5.15 5.66
CA GLY A 307 -10.82 -6.24 4.98
C GLY A 307 -11.03 -7.47 5.86
N PHE A 308 -9.96 -8.00 6.49
CA PHE A 308 -10.05 -9.15 7.39
C PHE A 308 -10.98 -8.88 8.57
N ALA A 309 -10.80 -7.73 9.25
CA ALA A 309 -11.62 -7.36 10.39
C ALA A 309 -13.10 -7.21 10.01
N SER A 310 -13.43 -6.43 8.97
CA SER A 310 -14.82 -6.22 8.54
C SER A 310 -15.50 -7.50 8.08
N LEU A 311 -14.85 -8.31 7.24
CA LEU A 311 -15.46 -9.53 6.72
C LEU A 311 -15.65 -10.57 7.83
N SER A 312 -14.80 -10.56 8.87
CA SER A 312 -14.95 -11.48 10.01
C SER A 312 -16.15 -11.15 10.91
N ILE A 313 -16.49 -9.86 11.08
CA ILE A 313 -17.57 -9.43 11.99
C ILE A 313 -18.89 -9.11 11.27
N HIS A 314 -18.90 -9.07 9.94
CA HIS A 314 -20.10 -8.80 9.13
C HIS A 314 -20.42 -9.96 8.17
N PRO A 315 -21.20 -10.96 8.60
CA PRO A 315 -21.56 -12.11 7.76
C PRO A 315 -22.20 -11.73 6.42
N LYS A 316 -23.06 -10.70 6.39
CA LYS A 316 -23.72 -10.20 5.16
C LYS A 316 -22.77 -9.48 4.20
N LEU A 317 -21.64 -8.96 4.70
CA LEU A 317 -20.65 -8.27 3.85
C LEU A 317 -19.90 -9.27 2.98
N ASN A 318 -19.76 -10.52 3.42
CA ASN A 318 -19.14 -11.60 2.64
C ASN A 318 -19.92 -11.93 1.35
N ASP A 319 -21.22 -11.65 1.30
CA ASP A 319 -22.02 -11.86 0.08
C ASP A 319 -21.87 -10.70 -0.91
N LYS A 320 -21.34 -9.56 -0.45
CA LYS A 320 -21.14 -8.32 -1.21
C LYS A 320 -19.73 -8.20 -1.79
N VAL A 321 -18.79 -8.99 -1.28
CA VAL A 321 -17.42 -9.06 -1.78
C VAL A 321 -17.22 -10.40 -2.48
N ASN A 322 -17.06 -10.39 -3.80
CA ASN A 322 -16.93 -11.64 -4.58
C ASN A 322 -15.51 -12.24 -4.52
N LEU A 323 -14.52 -11.39 -4.26
CA LEU A 323 -13.10 -11.73 -4.17
C LEU A 323 -12.41 -10.66 -3.31
N PHE A 324 -11.53 -11.11 -2.43
CA PHE A 324 -10.62 -10.23 -1.67
C PHE A 324 -9.16 -10.53 -2.06
N ILE A 325 -8.49 -9.56 -2.68
CA ILE A 325 -7.06 -9.59 -2.99
C ILE A 325 -6.31 -8.78 -1.92
N ALA A 326 -5.44 -9.45 -1.16
CA ALA A 326 -4.64 -8.84 -0.11
C ALA A 326 -3.17 -8.70 -0.58
N LEU A 327 -2.71 -7.46 -0.74
CA LEU A 327 -1.33 -7.13 -1.09
C LEU A 327 -0.56 -6.71 0.17
N ALA A 328 0.57 -7.38 0.44
CA ALA A 328 1.39 -7.18 1.63
C ALA A 328 0.56 -7.15 2.94
N PRO A 329 -0.16 -8.25 3.25
CA PRO A 329 -1.18 -8.25 4.29
C PRO A 329 -0.64 -8.01 5.71
N ALA A 330 -1.27 -7.09 6.44
CA ALA A 330 -0.93 -6.84 7.84
C ALA A 330 -1.98 -7.44 8.79
N THR A 331 -1.59 -8.41 9.63
CA THR A 331 -2.41 -8.91 10.74
C THR A 331 -1.63 -8.89 12.05
N THR A 332 -0.49 -9.58 12.09
CA THR A 332 0.23 -9.84 13.35
C THR A 332 1.75 -9.67 13.19
N PRO A 333 2.27 -8.44 13.02
CA PRO A 333 3.72 -8.25 12.87
C PRO A 333 4.47 -8.60 14.16
N LYS A 334 5.62 -9.30 14.07
CA LYS A 334 6.45 -9.66 15.24
C LYS A 334 6.94 -8.47 16.07
N GLY A 335 7.07 -7.32 15.41
CA GLY A 335 7.74 -6.15 15.96
C GLY A 335 8.42 -5.32 14.88
N LEU A 336 9.22 -4.36 15.34
CA LEU A 336 10.02 -3.51 14.47
C LEU A 336 11.49 -3.94 14.50
N HIS A 337 12.22 -3.64 13.42
CA HIS A 337 13.61 -4.07 13.26
C HIS A 337 14.55 -3.44 14.30
N SER A 338 14.31 -2.18 14.68
CA SER A 338 15.11 -1.48 15.69
C SER A 338 14.69 -1.87 17.11
N PRO A 339 15.59 -2.43 17.95
CA PRO A 339 15.26 -2.87 19.32
C PRO A 339 14.71 -1.75 20.22
N LEU A 340 15.21 -0.52 20.03
CA LEU A 340 14.75 0.64 20.79
C LEU A 340 13.29 0.98 20.45
N ILE A 341 12.94 0.96 19.17
CA ILE A 341 11.58 1.26 18.73
C ILE A 341 10.67 0.08 19.03
N ASP A 342 11.14 -1.16 18.91
CA ASP A 342 10.37 -2.33 19.33
C ASP A 342 10.00 -2.26 20.82
N ALA A 343 10.94 -1.85 21.68
CA ALA A 343 10.66 -1.58 23.09
C ALA A 343 9.66 -0.43 23.30
N PHE A 344 9.76 0.64 22.49
CA PHE A 344 8.81 1.76 22.53
C PHE A 344 7.41 1.36 22.04
N VAL A 345 7.31 0.57 20.97
CA VAL A 345 6.05 0.01 20.45
C VAL A 345 5.38 -0.88 21.49
N LYS A 346 6.17 -1.67 22.22
CA LYS A 346 5.69 -2.54 23.30
C LYS A 346 5.45 -1.79 24.62
N ALA A 347 5.66 -0.48 24.67
CA ALA A 347 5.36 0.34 25.83
C ALA A 347 3.85 0.43 26.11
N THR A 348 3.48 0.89 27.30
CA THR A 348 2.07 1.05 27.65
C THR A 348 1.42 2.16 26.82
N PRO A 349 0.14 2.03 26.42
CA PRO A 349 -0.56 3.07 25.65
C PRO A 349 -0.51 4.47 26.26
N SER A 350 -0.46 4.59 27.59
CA SER A 350 -0.29 5.87 28.27
C SER A 350 0.98 6.62 27.86
N VAL A 351 2.09 5.90 27.64
CA VAL A 351 3.35 6.49 27.16
C VAL A 351 3.16 7.01 25.73
N ILE A 352 2.53 6.23 24.86
CA ILE A 352 2.29 6.63 23.46
C ILE A 352 1.41 7.88 23.37
N TYR A 353 0.33 7.93 24.16
CA TYR A 353 -0.54 9.10 24.25
C TYR A 353 0.16 10.32 24.87
N LEU A 354 1.17 10.13 25.72
CA LEU A 354 1.99 11.22 26.24
C LEU A 354 2.86 11.83 25.14
N PHE A 355 3.50 11.00 24.30
CA PHE A 355 4.37 11.46 23.22
C PHE A 355 3.61 12.09 22.05
N PHE A 356 2.52 11.47 21.59
CA PHE A 356 1.81 11.92 20.38
C PHE A 356 0.52 12.69 20.66
N GLY A 357 0.13 12.84 21.93
CA GLY A 357 -1.17 13.35 22.32
C GLY A 357 -2.30 12.38 21.93
N ARG A 358 -3.53 12.89 21.82
CA ARG A 358 -4.74 12.09 21.54
C ARG A 358 -5.41 12.39 20.20
N LYS A 359 -4.71 13.09 19.30
CA LYS A 359 -5.24 13.48 17.99
C LYS A 359 -4.59 12.66 16.87
N SER A 360 -3.79 13.29 16.04
CA SER A 360 -3.08 12.64 14.94
C SER A 360 -1.57 12.60 15.25
N PRO A 361 -0.90 11.44 15.11
CA PRO A 361 0.53 11.35 15.35
C PRO A 361 1.29 12.00 14.19
N LEU A 362 2.55 12.40 14.45
CA LEU A 362 3.52 12.80 13.42
C LEU A 362 3.02 13.87 12.43
N LYS A 363 2.12 14.77 12.84
CA LYS A 363 1.58 15.83 11.96
C LYS A 363 2.68 16.72 11.33
N MET A 364 3.84 16.83 11.97
CA MET A 364 5.00 17.54 11.45
C MET A 364 5.62 16.91 10.21
N ALA A 365 5.38 15.62 9.94
CA ALA A 365 5.82 14.98 8.69
C ALA A 365 5.29 15.73 7.46
N LEU A 366 4.04 16.22 7.50
CA LEU A 366 3.44 17.01 6.41
C LEU A 366 4.11 18.37 6.20
N PHE A 367 4.67 18.96 7.26
CA PHE A 367 5.43 20.19 7.16
C PHE A 367 6.79 19.90 6.51
N TRP A 368 7.52 18.91 7.03
CA TRP A 368 8.84 18.54 6.51
C TRP A 368 8.79 18.04 5.07
N GLN A 369 7.74 17.31 4.71
CA GLN A 369 7.47 16.90 3.33
C GLN A 369 7.43 18.09 2.35
N ARG A 370 6.91 19.25 2.78
CA ARG A 370 6.80 20.46 1.94
C ARG A 370 8.05 21.34 1.96
N VAL A 371 8.81 21.29 3.05
CA VAL A 371 9.93 22.21 3.29
C VAL A 371 11.27 21.61 2.84
N ILE A 372 11.45 20.30 3.00
CA ILE A 372 12.69 19.62 2.65
C ILE A 372 12.75 19.41 1.13
N ALA A 373 13.93 19.63 0.53
CA ALA A 373 14.18 19.34 -0.87
C ALA A 373 13.82 17.86 -1.19
N PRO A 374 13.16 17.56 -2.31
CA PRO A 374 12.66 16.21 -2.63
C PRO A 374 13.73 15.11 -2.52
N SER A 375 14.95 15.36 -2.99
CA SER A 375 16.09 14.44 -2.90
C SER A 375 16.50 14.13 -1.46
N LEU A 376 16.49 15.14 -0.59
CA LEU A 376 16.75 14.96 0.84
C LEU A 376 15.58 14.28 1.54
N PHE A 377 14.34 14.60 1.16
CA PHE A 377 13.16 13.93 1.69
C PHE A 377 13.18 12.44 1.38
N VAL A 378 13.57 12.05 0.16
CA VAL A 378 13.76 10.64 -0.21
C VAL A 378 14.76 9.93 0.70
N ARG A 379 15.91 10.57 0.97
CA ARG A 379 16.93 10.01 1.87
C ARG A 379 16.43 9.89 3.31
N VAL A 380 15.66 10.87 3.79
CA VAL A 380 15.03 10.82 5.12
C VAL A 380 14.05 9.66 5.21
N ILE A 381 13.21 9.45 4.19
CA ILE A 381 12.28 8.32 4.16
C ILE A 381 13.02 6.99 4.06
N ASP A 382 14.00 6.85 3.15
CA ASP A 382 14.82 5.63 3.01
C ASP A 382 15.54 5.30 4.34
N ALA A 383 16.11 6.29 5.00
CA ALA A 383 16.73 6.10 6.32
C ALA A 383 15.70 5.70 7.38
N SER A 384 14.50 6.29 7.36
CA SER A 384 13.43 6.01 8.32
C SER A 384 12.87 4.59 8.15
N VAL A 385 12.59 4.15 6.91
CA VAL A 385 12.05 2.80 6.66
C VAL A 385 13.11 1.72 6.89
N ASN A 386 14.38 2.01 6.63
CA ASN A 386 15.48 1.12 7.01
C ASN A 386 15.60 1.02 8.54
N PHE A 387 15.57 2.16 9.24
CA PHE A 387 15.64 2.18 10.69
C PHE A 387 14.46 1.45 11.36
N LEU A 388 13.24 1.64 10.87
CA LEU A 388 12.03 1.06 11.46
C LEU A 388 11.82 -0.41 11.07
N PHE A 389 12.03 -0.74 9.80
CA PHE A 389 11.62 -2.03 9.24
C PHE A 389 12.77 -2.82 8.58
N GLY A 390 13.96 -2.23 8.46
CA GLY A 390 15.10 -2.85 7.77
C GLY A 390 15.00 -2.79 6.23
N TRP A 391 13.99 -2.09 5.70
CA TRP A 391 13.75 -2.00 4.25
C TRP A 391 14.80 -1.14 3.56
N ARG A 392 15.27 -1.59 2.39
CA ARG A 392 16.25 -0.88 1.56
C ARG A 392 15.64 -0.28 0.30
N CYS A 393 14.39 -0.64 -0.01
CA CYS A 393 13.60 -0.15 -1.13
C CYS A 393 14.35 -0.26 -2.47
N LYS A 394 15.05 -1.38 -2.69
CA LYS A 394 15.93 -1.61 -3.84
C LYS A 394 15.18 -1.78 -5.17
N ASN A 395 13.91 -2.21 -5.10
CA ASN A 395 13.12 -2.44 -6.30
C ASN A 395 12.48 -1.15 -6.84
N MET A 396 12.61 -0.01 -6.16
CA MET A 396 12.20 1.31 -6.65
C MET A 396 13.39 2.09 -7.22
N SER A 397 13.23 2.69 -8.40
CA SER A 397 14.23 3.62 -8.95
C SER A 397 14.21 4.95 -8.18
N GLU A 398 15.31 5.70 -8.20
CA GLU A 398 15.37 7.00 -7.52
C GLU A 398 14.32 8.01 -8.05
N PRO A 399 14.06 8.12 -9.38
CA PRO A 399 12.93 8.90 -9.88
C PRO A 399 11.57 8.42 -9.37
N GLN A 400 11.38 7.11 -9.23
CA GLN A 400 10.14 6.55 -8.70
C GLN A 400 9.94 6.97 -7.24
N LYS A 401 11.00 6.91 -6.42
CA LYS A 401 10.97 7.35 -5.01
C LYS A 401 10.69 8.85 -4.88
N LEU A 402 11.31 9.69 -5.73
CA LEU A 402 11.10 11.14 -5.72
C LEU A 402 9.61 11.50 -5.87
N VAL A 403 8.92 10.81 -6.77
CA VAL A 403 7.49 11.02 -6.99
C VAL A 403 6.65 10.36 -5.89
N SER A 404 6.86 9.08 -5.61
CA SER A 404 5.94 8.33 -4.75
C SER A 404 6.03 8.70 -3.27
N TYR A 405 7.22 9.01 -2.75
CA TYR A 405 7.38 9.32 -1.33
C TYR A 405 6.67 10.62 -0.93
N GLN A 406 6.50 11.57 -1.86
CA GLN A 406 5.68 12.76 -1.66
C GLN A 406 4.20 12.43 -1.40
N HIS A 407 3.73 11.24 -1.75
CA HIS A 407 2.35 10.81 -1.54
C HIS A 407 2.21 9.68 -0.50
N LEU A 408 3.33 9.25 0.09
CA LEU A 408 3.36 8.12 1.01
C LEU A 408 2.64 8.42 2.33
N TYR A 409 2.70 9.65 2.83
CA TYR A 409 2.21 9.98 4.16
C TYR A 409 0.84 10.68 4.17
N SER A 410 -0.05 10.19 5.02
CA SER A 410 -1.33 10.79 5.37
C SER A 410 -1.63 10.60 6.85
N LEU A 411 -2.52 11.43 7.38
CA LEU A 411 -2.85 11.42 8.81
C LEU A 411 -3.74 10.22 9.18
N THR A 412 -3.62 9.80 10.43
CA THR A 412 -4.53 8.85 11.11
C THR A 412 -4.66 9.26 12.58
N SER A 413 -5.42 8.53 13.39
CA SER A 413 -5.51 8.78 14.83
C SER A 413 -4.35 8.15 15.60
N VAL A 414 -3.98 8.76 16.73
CA VAL A 414 -3.06 8.14 17.69
C VAL A 414 -3.68 6.86 18.24
N LYS A 415 -5.01 6.79 18.40
CA LYS A 415 -5.71 5.57 18.83
C LYS A 415 -5.50 4.42 17.84
N THR A 416 -5.46 4.66 16.53
CA THR A 416 -5.09 3.63 15.52
C THR A 416 -3.64 3.18 15.68
N LEU A 417 -2.70 4.12 15.89
CA LEU A 417 -1.29 3.78 16.14
C LEU A 417 -1.14 2.90 17.39
N VAL A 418 -1.81 3.28 18.47
CA VAL A 418 -1.85 2.51 19.73
C VAL A 418 -2.46 1.13 19.51
N HIS A 419 -3.50 1.01 18.71
CA HIS A 419 -4.12 -0.27 18.37
C HIS A 419 -3.09 -1.21 17.71
N TRP A 420 -2.36 -0.74 16.70
CA TRP A 420 -1.30 -1.53 16.09
C TRP A 420 -0.22 -1.97 17.08
N PHE A 421 0.15 -1.09 18.01
CA PHE A 421 1.12 -1.41 19.05
C PHE A 421 0.60 -2.47 20.03
N GLN A 422 -0.71 -2.45 20.33
CA GLN A 422 -1.36 -3.52 21.11
C GLN A 422 -1.28 -4.86 20.38
N ILE A 423 -1.62 -4.90 19.09
CA ILE A 423 -1.56 -6.11 18.25
C ILE A 423 -0.13 -6.67 18.18
N ILE A 424 0.86 -5.81 17.97
CA ILE A 424 2.28 -6.20 17.95
C ILE A 424 2.71 -6.76 19.32
N ARG A 425 2.27 -6.14 20.40
CA ARG A 425 2.62 -6.55 21.77
C ARG A 425 1.96 -7.88 22.15
N THR A 426 0.71 -8.11 21.78
CA THR A 426 -0.03 -9.34 22.11
C THR A 426 0.19 -10.46 21.12
N GLY A 427 0.79 -10.17 19.95
CA GLY A 427 0.93 -11.14 18.87
C GLY A 427 -0.43 -11.69 18.43
N THR A 428 -1.48 -10.87 18.52
CA THR A 428 -2.86 -11.30 18.28
C THR A 428 -3.62 -10.23 17.52
N PHE A 429 -4.29 -10.62 16.43
CA PHE A 429 -5.18 -9.75 15.68
C PHE A 429 -6.52 -9.58 16.43
N GLN A 430 -6.62 -8.53 17.24
CA GLN A 430 -7.71 -8.26 18.18
C GLN A 430 -8.30 -6.87 18.00
N MET A 431 -9.46 -6.66 18.64
CA MET A 431 -10.07 -5.34 18.82
C MET A 431 -9.25 -4.43 19.74
N TYR A 432 -9.60 -3.15 19.79
CA TYR A 432 -8.89 -2.17 20.60
C TYR A 432 -9.10 -2.46 22.09
N ASP A 433 -8.00 -2.48 22.85
CA ASP A 433 -8.08 -2.66 24.30
C ASP A 433 -8.05 -1.29 25.03
N ASP A 434 -9.20 -0.88 25.58
CA ASP A 434 -9.28 0.34 26.40
C ASP A 434 -8.64 0.19 27.78
N GLN A 435 -8.41 -1.04 28.26
CA GLN A 435 -7.82 -1.35 29.56
C GLN A 435 -6.63 -2.30 29.42
N PRO A 436 -5.58 -1.91 28.68
CA PRO A 436 -4.41 -2.74 28.42
C PRO A 436 -3.73 -3.14 29.73
N SER A 437 -3.45 -4.44 29.87
CA SER A 437 -2.57 -4.90 30.96
C SER A 437 -1.27 -4.11 30.94
N ARG A 438 -0.84 -3.70 32.14
CA ARG A 438 0.43 -3.00 32.36
C ARG A 438 1.63 -3.94 32.16
N TRP A 439 1.43 -5.25 32.23
CA TRP A 439 2.46 -6.27 32.02
C TRP A 439 2.30 -6.93 30.65
N PRO A 440 3.41 -7.26 29.97
CA PRO A 440 3.39 -7.88 28.65
C PRO A 440 2.94 -9.35 28.66
N TYR A 441 2.87 -9.98 29.84
CA TYR A 441 2.40 -11.35 30.04
C TYR A 441 1.19 -11.36 30.98
N PRO A 442 0.25 -12.32 30.81
CA PRO A 442 -0.78 -12.57 31.81
C PRO A 442 -0.07 -12.98 33.11
N THR A 443 -0.14 -12.14 34.15
CA THR A 443 0.20 -12.58 35.50
C THR A 443 -1.07 -13.11 36.15
N ASP A 444 -0.99 -14.20 36.93
CA ASP A 444 -2.12 -14.82 37.63
C ASP A 444 -2.95 -13.84 38.48
N THR A 445 -2.39 -12.67 38.79
CA THR A 445 -2.99 -11.61 39.61
C THR A 445 -3.51 -10.40 38.83
N THR A 446 -3.25 -10.28 37.52
CA THR A 446 -3.91 -9.28 36.66
C THR A 446 -5.12 -9.91 35.99
N SER A 447 -6.25 -9.89 36.71
CA SER A 447 -7.60 -10.12 36.19
C SER A 447 -7.69 -11.16 35.07
N ALA A 448 -7.86 -12.43 35.44
CA ALA A 448 -8.39 -13.48 34.56
C ALA A 448 -9.79 -13.16 33.95
N SER A 449 -10.28 -11.92 34.07
CA SER A 449 -11.60 -11.45 33.65
C SER A 449 -11.62 -10.43 32.51
N HIS A 450 -10.49 -9.84 32.10
CA HIS A 450 -10.44 -8.89 30.97
C HIS A 450 -9.59 -9.44 29.83
N ALA A 451 -10.26 -10.04 28.84
CA ALA A 451 -9.64 -10.52 27.62
C ALA A 451 -10.27 -9.79 26.43
N THR A 452 -9.46 -9.08 25.65
CA THR A 452 -9.92 -8.39 24.44
C THR A 452 -10.29 -9.41 23.36
N HIS A 453 -11.40 -9.17 22.67
CA HIS A 453 -11.86 -10.08 21.63
C HIS A 453 -10.95 -10.06 20.40
N ARG A 454 -10.62 -11.25 19.90
CA ARG A 454 -9.96 -11.45 18.60
C ARG A 454 -10.94 -11.15 17.46
N PHE A 455 -10.44 -10.66 16.34
CA PHE A 455 -11.23 -10.69 15.11
C PHE A 455 -11.40 -12.16 14.68
N PRO A 456 -12.63 -12.66 14.47
CA PRO A 456 -12.88 -14.08 14.18
C PRO A 456 -12.64 -14.40 12.70
N THR A 457 -11.41 -14.21 12.22
CA THR A 457 -11.02 -14.26 10.80
C THR A 457 -11.28 -15.60 10.12
N LEU A 458 -11.30 -16.71 10.86
CA LEU A 458 -11.68 -18.04 10.35
C LEU A 458 -13.13 -18.13 9.84
N GLN A 459 -14.00 -17.17 10.21
CA GLN A 459 -15.40 -17.13 9.76
C GLN A 459 -15.59 -16.42 8.42
N ILE A 460 -14.52 -15.87 7.84
CA ILE A 460 -14.58 -15.21 6.52
C ILE A 460 -14.96 -16.26 5.47
N ARG A 461 -16.04 -16.00 4.72
CA ARG A 461 -16.49 -16.84 3.61
C ARG A 461 -16.00 -16.34 2.25
N THR A 462 -15.56 -15.08 2.21
CA THR A 462 -15.10 -14.42 0.99
C THR A 462 -13.85 -15.14 0.44
N PRO A 463 -13.79 -15.47 -0.86
CA PRO A 463 -12.61 -16.04 -1.48
C PRO A 463 -11.42 -15.06 -1.37
N MET A 464 -10.27 -15.54 -0.92
CA MET A 464 -9.09 -14.69 -0.68
C MET A 464 -7.89 -15.09 -1.51
N ALA A 465 -7.21 -14.07 -2.05
CA ALA A 465 -5.92 -14.18 -2.71
C ALA A 465 -4.88 -13.34 -1.98
N ILE A 466 -3.73 -13.91 -1.64
CA ILE A 466 -2.66 -13.24 -0.90
C ILE A 466 -1.42 -13.07 -1.76
N PHE A 467 -0.87 -11.86 -1.77
CA PHE A 467 0.42 -11.55 -2.37
C PHE A 467 1.32 -10.94 -1.30
N TYR A 468 2.49 -11.51 -1.06
CA TYR A 468 3.42 -11.03 -0.03
C TYR A 468 4.88 -11.13 -0.45
N GLY A 469 5.71 -10.29 0.15
CA GLY A 469 7.14 -10.21 -0.12
C GLY A 469 7.92 -11.06 0.88
N GLY A 470 8.84 -11.90 0.40
CA GLY A 470 9.67 -12.72 1.30
C GLY A 470 10.72 -11.91 2.09
N SER A 471 10.94 -10.64 1.73
CA SER A 471 11.78 -9.69 2.47
C SER A 471 10.95 -8.63 3.22
N ASP A 472 9.63 -8.79 3.27
CA ASP A 472 8.74 -7.88 3.98
C ASP A 472 8.69 -8.24 5.47
N SER A 473 9.28 -7.38 6.30
CA SER A 473 9.34 -7.56 7.75
C SER A 473 7.98 -7.48 8.47
N LEU A 474 6.92 -7.00 7.81
CA LEU A 474 5.59 -6.86 8.42
C LEU A 474 4.65 -8.02 8.14
N VAL A 475 5.02 -8.93 7.22
CA VAL A 475 4.18 -10.07 6.85
C VAL A 475 4.82 -11.36 7.32
N GLU A 476 4.15 -12.05 8.24
CA GLU A 476 4.48 -13.43 8.61
C GLU A 476 3.39 -14.35 8.09
N PHE A 477 3.65 -14.98 6.94
CA PHE A 477 2.63 -15.73 6.23
C PHE A 477 2.18 -16.98 6.99
N GLU A 478 3.07 -17.63 7.73
CA GLU A 478 2.75 -18.82 8.53
C GLU A 478 1.74 -18.50 9.64
N VAL A 479 1.93 -17.38 10.35
CA VAL A 479 1.00 -16.92 11.38
C VAL A 479 -0.31 -16.45 10.74
N LEU A 480 -0.21 -15.67 9.66
CA LEU A 480 -1.37 -15.17 8.93
C LEU A 480 -2.26 -16.30 8.39
N SER A 481 -1.67 -17.29 7.73
CA SER A 481 -2.41 -18.40 7.12
C SER A 481 -3.05 -19.32 8.16
N ALA A 482 -2.49 -19.43 9.37
CA ALA A 482 -3.10 -20.17 10.47
C ALA A 482 -4.37 -19.49 11.02
N ASP A 483 -4.45 -18.16 10.93
CA ASP A 483 -5.60 -17.37 11.37
C ASP A 483 -6.66 -17.16 10.25
N LEU A 484 -6.42 -17.67 9.03
CA LEU A 484 -7.31 -17.49 7.88
C LEU A 484 -7.94 -18.81 7.40
N PRO A 485 -9.14 -18.75 6.78
CA PRO A 485 -9.72 -19.89 6.08
C PRO A 485 -8.88 -20.25 4.85
N GLU A 486 -9.26 -21.35 4.19
CA GLU A 486 -8.58 -21.82 2.97
C GLU A 486 -8.47 -20.71 1.90
N LEU A 487 -7.23 -20.43 1.50
CA LEU A 487 -6.92 -19.37 0.55
C LEU A 487 -7.06 -19.90 -0.89
N ALA A 488 -7.71 -19.11 -1.74
CA ALA A 488 -7.90 -19.44 -3.15
C ALA A 488 -6.58 -19.32 -3.94
N PHE A 489 -5.73 -18.37 -3.55
CA PHE A 489 -4.46 -18.11 -4.22
C PHE A 489 -3.44 -17.50 -3.26
N VAL A 490 -2.18 -17.91 -3.36
CA VAL A 490 -1.07 -17.32 -2.61
C VAL A 490 0.12 -17.16 -3.53
N LYS A 491 0.75 -15.99 -3.51
CA LYS A 491 1.99 -15.73 -4.23
C LYS A 491 3.00 -14.99 -3.37
N GLU A 492 4.15 -15.63 -3.19
CA GLU A 492 5.32 -15.05 -2.55
C GLU A 492 6.29 -14.50 -3.60
N ILE A 493 6.73 -13.26 -3.41
CA ILE A 493 7.85 -12.68 -4.18
C ILE A 493 9.03 -12.50 -3.24
N LYS A 494 9.96 -13.47 -3.26
CA LYS A 494 11.02 -13.63 -2.23
C LYS A 494 11.82 -12.37 -1.90
N LYS A 495 12.14 -11.56 -2.91
CA LYS A 495 13.01 -10.37 -2.78
C LYS A 495 12.26 -9.05 -2.61
N TRP A 496 10.94 -9.10 -2.50
CA TRP A 496 10.13 -7.91 -2.35
C TRP A 496 9.95 -7.54 -0.90
N GLU A 497 9.99 -6.24 -0.65
CA GLU A 497 9.66 -5.58 0.60
C GLU A 497 8.25 -4.98 0.51
N HIS A 498 7.78 -4.33 1.58
CA HIS A 498 6.39 -3.89 1.71
C HIS A 498 5.91 -2.94 0.62
N LEU A 499 6.67 -1.88 0.32
CA LEU A 499 6.28 -0.84 -0.65
C LEU A 499 6.38 -1.31 -2.11
N ASP A 500 7.01 -2.46 -2.37
CA ASP A 500 7.17 -2.97 -3.72
C ASP A 500 5.83 -3.36 -4.36
N PHE A 501 4.82 -3.71 -3.55
CA PHE A 501 3.44 -3.98 -4.02
C PHE A 501 2.66 -2.74 -4.45
N LEU A 502 3.24 -1.55 -4.28
CA LEU A 502 2.70 -0.30 -4.84
C LEU A 502 3.58 0.20 -5.99
N TRP A 503 4.91 0.24 -5.79
CA TRP A 503 5.82 0.97 -6.66
C TRP A 503 7.07 0.20 -7.10
N GLY A 504 7.11 -1.11 -6.83
CA GLY A 504 8.21 -1.97 -7.25
C GLY A 504 8.31 -2.04 -8.77
N ARG A 505 9.54 -2.02 -9.28
CA ARG A 505 9.80 -2.28 -10.70
C ARG A 505 9.25 -3.65 -11.11
N ASP A 506 8.78 -3.73 -12.34
CA ASP A 506 8.25 -4.94 -12.96
C ASP A 506 6.97 -5.50 -12.29
N ILE A 507 6.26 -4.69 -11.50
CA ILE A 507 4.99 -5.11 -10.87
C ILE A 507 3.93 -5.53 -11.89
N GLU A 508 3.93 -4.90 -13.07
CA GLU A 508 3.08 -5.24 -14.20
C GLU A 508 3.40 -6.60 -14.84
N LYS A 509 4.58 -7.15 -14.56
CA LYS A 509 5.02 -8.48 -15.02
C LYS A 509 4.88 -9.53 -13.93
N LEU A 510 5.06 -9.13 -12.67
CA LEU A 510 5.16 -10.06 -11.54
C LEU A 510 3.88 -10.21 -10.72
N VAL A 511 3.01 -9.19 -10.64
CA VAL A 511 1.80 -9.22 -9.79
C VAL A 511 0.53 -9.05 -10.61
N TRP A 512 0.49 -8.04 -11.49
CA TRP A 512 -0.72 -7.72 -12.25
C TRP A 512 -1.25 -8.87 -13.11
N PRO A 513 -0.45 -9.73 -13.77
CA PRO A 513 -0.98 -10.84 -14.55
C PRO A 513 -1.85 -11.80 -13.72
N ASP A 514 -1.43 -12.14 -12.50
CA ASP A 514 -2.21 -13.02 -11.61
C ASP A 514 -3.42 -12.30 -11.02
N VAL A 515 -3.29 -11.01 -10.68
CA VAL A 515 -4.43 -10.19 -10.23
C VAL A 515 -5.50 -10.12 -11.31
N LEU A 516 -5.11 -9.88 -12.57
CA LEU A 516 -6.03 -9.85 -13.71
C LEU A 516 -6.64 -11.23 -13.98
N HIS A 517 -5.86 -12.31 -13.84
CA HIS A 517 -6.39 -13.67 -13.96
C HIS A 517 -7.48 -13.94 -12.91
N LEU A 518 -7.23 -13.60 -11.65
CA LEU A 518 -8.21 -13.72 -10.58
C LEU A 518 -9.46 -12.86 -10.87
N LEU A 519 -9.27 -11.59 -11.23
CA LEU A 519 -10.37 -10.69 -11.56
C LEU A 519 -11.24 -11.22 -12.71
N SER A 520 -10.63 -11.74 -13.78
CA SER A 520 -11.37 -12.32 -14.91
C SER A 520 -12.16 -13.57 -14.52
N THR A 521 -11.64 -14.34 -13.55
CA THR A 521 -12.27 -15.57 -13.07
C THR A 521 -13.48 -15.29 -12.19
N PHE A 522 -13.37 -14.32 -11.27
CA PHE A 522 -14.46 -13.96 -10.35
C PHE A 522 -15.45 -12.94 -10.92
N ASN A 523 -15.13 -12.33 -12.08
CA ASN A 523 -16.01 -11.40 -12.79
C ASN A 523 -16.26 -11.82 -14.26
N PRO A 524 -16.85 -13.01 -14.51
CA PRO A 524 -17.12 -13.50 -15.86
C PRO A 524 -18.24 -12.66 -16.51
N GLY A 525 -17.85 -11.75 -17.41
CA GLY A 525 -18.79 -10.80 -18.04
C GLY A 525 -18.16 -9.44 -18.34
N ALA A 526 -17.01 -9.14 -17.73
CA ALA A 526 -16.16 -8.03 -18.15
C ALA A 526 -15.72 -8.26 -19.61
N LYS A 527 -16.28 -7.49 -20.55
CA LYS A 527 -15.75 -7.42 -21.91
C LYS A 527 -14.58 -6.43 -21.87
N PRO A 528 -13.34 -6.82 -22.21
CA PRO A 528 -12.28 -5.85 -22.42
C PRO A 528 -12.77 -4.83 -23.45
N ALA A 529 -12.86 -3.55 -23.08
CA ALA A 529 -13.29 -2.50 -24.00
C ALA A 529 -12.26 -2.26 -25.12
N LEU A 530 -11.05 -2.80 -24.99
CA LEU A 530 -10.00 -2.69 -25.99
C LEU A 530 -9.71 -4.03 -26.68
N GLY A 531 -9.78 -4.00 -28.01
CA GLY A 531 -8.98 -4.89 -28.86
C GLY A 531 -7.48 -4.75 -28.54
N PRO A 532 -6.62 -5.62 -29.07
CA PRO A 532 -5.25 -5.80 -28.59
C PRO A 532 -4.50 -4.47 -28.37
N VAL A 533 -4.07 -4.25 -27.12
CA VAL A 533 -3.20 -3.14 -26.74
C VAL A 533 -1.85 -3.36 -27.39
N THR A 534 -1.68 -2.86 -28.62
CA THR A 534 -0.34 -2.63 -29.15
C THR A 534 0.24 -1.45 -28.39
N ALA A 535 1.29 -1.69 -27.60
CA ALA A 535 2.13 -0.64 -27.06
C ALA A 535 2.47 0.36 -28.19
N PRO A 536 2.39 1.69 -27.97
CA PRO A 536 2.75 2.65 -28.98
C PRO A 536 4.26 2.60 -29.20
N LEU A 537 4.71 1.76 -30.13
CA LEU A 537 5.98 1.94 -30.79
C LEU A 537 5.88 3.26 -31.56
N THR A 538 6.57 4.28 -31.06
CA THR A 538 6.74 5.56 -31.74
C THR A 538 7.28 5.29 -33.15
N LYS A 539 6.50 5.65 -34.17
CA LYS A 539 6.88 5.56 -35.59
C LYS A 539 8.10 6.41 -35.97
N ALA A 540 8.74 7.09 -35.02
CA ALA A 540 9.95 7.88 -35.22
C ALA A 540 11.27 7.06 -35.13
N GLU A 541 11.26 5.81 -34.65
CA GLU A 541 12.48 4.98 -34.57
C GLU A 541 12.63 3.92 -35.67
N SER A 542 11.70 3.89 -36.64
CA SER A 542 11.77 2.97 -37.78
C SER A 542 12.66 3.45 -38.94
N ARG A 543 13.29 4.64 -38.83
CA ARG A 543 14.17 5.18 -39.87
C ARG A 543 15.66 5.20 -39.54
N ASN A 544 16.09 4.69 -38.37
CA ASN A 544 17.52 4.56 -38.03
C ASN A 544 17.97 3.15 -37.61
N ARG A 545 17.11 2.13 -37.73
CA ARG A 545 17.49 0.71 -37.56
C ARG A 545 18.00 0.04 -38.85
N GLY A 546 18.40 0.83 -39.84
CA GLY A 546 18.97 0.35 -41.09
C GLY A 546 20.51 0.38 -41.16
N SER A 547 21.21 1.03 -40.24
CA SER A 547 22.69 1.17 -40.33
C SER A 547 23.48 0.64 -39.14
N VAL A 548 22.83 0.12 -38.09
CA VAL A 548 23.52 -0.43 -36.90
C VAL A 548 23.52 -1.97 -36.87
N VAL A 549 22.71 -2.61 -37.73
CA VAL A 549 22.68 -4.08 -37.86
C VAL A 549 23.72 -4.60 -38.85
N ASP A 550 24.25 -3.74 -39.73
CA ASP A 550 25.30 -4.11 -40.69
C ASP A 550 26.72 -3.91 -40.13
N GLU A 551 26.89 -3.10 -39.08
CA GLU A 551 28.18 -2.90 -38.42
C GLU A 551 28.47 -3.95 -37.34
N ALA A 552 27.44 -4.52 -36.71
CA ALA A 552 27.56 -5.63 -35.76
C ALA A 552 27.75 -7.00 -36.42
N LYS A 553 27.37 -7.17 -37.71
CA LYS A 553 27.62 -8.41 -38.47
C LYS A 553 29.04 -8.52 -39.01
N ASN A 554 29.73 -7.39 -39.23
CA ASN A 554 31.11 -7.38 -39.72
C ASN A 554 32.18 -7.54 -38.64
N GLN A 555 31.83 -7.42 -37.35
CA GLN A 555 32.77 -7.68 -36.23
C GLN A 555 32.70 -9.12 -35.69
N ILE A 556 31.66 -9.87 -36.02
CA ILE A 556 31.53 -11.29 -35.62
C ILE A 556 32.20 -12.23 -36.65
N PHE A 557 32.48 -11.75 -37.87
CA PHE A 557 33.14 -12.54 -38.91
C PHE A 557 34.68 -12.49 -38.88
N THR A 558 35.28 -11.60 -38.08
CA THR A 558 36.74 -11.46 -37.92
C THR A 558 37.31 -12.13 -36.67
N ALA A 559 36.48 -12.59 -35.74
CA ALA A 559 36.92 -13.28 -34.52
C ALA A 559 37.06 -14.81 -34.68
N ASN A 560 36.40 -15.43 -35.66
CA ASN A 560 36.43 -16.89 -35.88
C ASN A 560 37.51 -17.38 -36.87
N ARG A 561 38.55 -16.56 -37.13
CA ARG A 561 39.70 -16.95 -37.97
C ARG A 561 41.03 -17.04 -37.21
N ALA A 562 41.03 -16.90 -35.87
CA ALA A 562 42.26 -16.88 -35.08
C ALA A 562 42.47 -18.07 -34.12
N GLU A 563 41.55 -19.03 -34.02
CA GLU A 563 41.74 -20.24 -33.20
C GLU A 563 41.56 -21.50 -34.03
N GLY A 564 42.63 -21.84 -34.74
CA GLY A 564 42.74 -23.10 -35.47
C GLY A 564 44.20 -23.42 -35.67
N GLU A 565 44.92 -23.73 -34.58
CA GLU A 565 46.14 -24.55 -34.57
C GLU A 565 46.76 -24.60 -33.17
N ARG A 566 46.60 -25.73 -32.45
CA ARG A 566 47.72 -26.55 -31.92
C ARG A 566 47.22 -27.69 -31.03
N ARG A 567 47.59 -28.90 -31.44
CA ARG A 567 47.42 -30.19 -30.76
C ARG A 567 48.40 -30.37 -29.57
N PRO A 568 48.16 -31.38 -28.70
CA PRO A 568 48.79 -31.48 -27.38
C PRO A 568 50.13 -32.25 -27.40
N LYS A 569 50.96 -32.04 -26.37
CA LYS A 569 52.08 -32.92 -26.02
C LYS A 569 51.88 -33.54 -24.65
N VAL A 570 52.16 -34.84 -24.63
CA VAL A 570 52.14 -35.84 -23.55
C VAL A 570 53.38 -35.73 -22.66
N GLY A 571 53.27 -36.13 -21.38
CA GLY A 571 54.37 -36.79 -20.67
C GLY A 571 54.46 -36.57 -19.15
N ASN A 572 54.22 -37.66 -18.39
CA ASN A 572 54.82 -38.15 -17.12
C ASN A 572 55.11 -37.16 -15.96
N GLY A 573 54.92 -37.46 -14.67
CA GLY A 573 54.70 -38.69 -13.90
C GLY A 573 55.28 -38.50 -12.47
N LYS A 574 54.93 -39.42 -11.54
CA LYS A 574 55.40 -39.63 -10.13
C LYS A 574 54.63 -38.89 -9.02
N GLU A 575 53.92 -39.55 -8.11
CA GLU A 575 54.27 -40.52 -7.02
C GLU A 575 54.81 -39.89 -5.73
N GLU A 576 54.08 -40.14 -4.62
CA GLU A 576 54.49 -40.47 -3.21
C GLU A 576 53.38 -39.99 -2.23
N THR A 577 52.49 -40.82 -1.67
CA THR A 577 52.53 -41.79 -0.54
C THR A 577 52.66 -41.25 0.90
N GLU A 578 51.60 -41.50 1.69
CA GLU A 578 51.53 -41.93 3.12
C GLU A 578 51.97 -40.93 4.22
N GLU A 579 51.46 -40.88 5.47
CA GLU A 579 50.88 -41.82 6.45
C GLU A 579 49.79 -41.10 7.31
N ARG A 580 48.67 -41.71 7.73
CA ARG A 580 48.41 -42.62 8.89
C ARG A 580 48.50 -41.97 10.28
N GLY A 581 47.45 -42.16 11.10
CA GLY A 581 47.42 -41.79 12.51
C GLY A 581 46.03 -41.84 13.14
N SER A 582 45.53 -43.05 13.39
CA SER A 582 44.36 -43.36 14.23
C SER A 582 44.72 -43.29 15.72
N GLU A 583 43.79 -42.88 16.59
CA GLU A 583 43.56 -43.56 17.87
C GLU A 583 42.22 -43.17 18.53
N SER A 584 41.69 -44.14 19.27
CA SER A 584 40.34 -44.27 19.79
C SER A 584 40.35 -44.45 21.30
N THR A 585 39.38 -43.86 22.02
CA THR A 585 38.81 -44.30 23.32
C THR A 585 37.55 -43.43 23.53
N GLY A 586 36.33 -43.88 23.82
CA GLY A 586 35.82 -45.12 24.40
C GLY A 586 35.43 -44.90 25.87
N THR A 587 34.14 -44.67 26.15
CA THR A 587 33.34 -44.92 27.40
C THR A 587 32.02 -44.11 27.29
N SER A 588 30.86 -44.70 27.00
CA SER A 588 29.90 -45.41 27.88
C SER A 588 29.34 -44.56 29.03
N THR A 589 28.05 -44.23 28.98
CA THR A 589 27.04 -44.56 30.01
C THR A 589 25.64 -44.30 29.47
N GLU A 590 24.79 -45.30 29.63
CA GLU A 590 23.34 -45.32 29.48
C GLU A 590 22.66 -44.37 30.48
N GLU A 591 21.50 -43.82 30.13
CA GLU A 591 20.35 -43.77 31.04
C GLU A 591 19.06 -43.57 30.23
N GLU A 592 18.08 -44.41 30.56
CA GLU A 592 16.81 -44.65 29.89
C GLU A 592 15.67 -44.26 30.87
N TRP A 593 14.47 -43.98 30.33
CA TRP A 593 13.16 -43.78 31.00
C TRP A 593 12.93 -42.39 31.67
N VAL A 594 11.76 -41.75 31.65
CA VAL A 594 10.36 -42.21 31.71
C VAL A 594 9.43 -41.20 31.02
N VAL A 595 8.43 -41.74 30.32
CA VAL A 595 7.18 -41.08 29.89
C VAL A 595 6.19 -41.13 31.05
N GLU A 596 5.58 -40.02 31.45
CA GLU A 596 4.31 -40.09 32.18
C GLU A 596 3.37 -38.92 31.83
N THR A 597 2.19 -39.32 31.38
CA THR A 597 0.98 -38.55 31.14
C THR A 597 0.28 -38.17 32.44
N ALA A 598 -0.21 -36.94 32.52
CA ALA A 598 -1.48 -36.56 33.16
C ALA A 598 -1.93 -35.19 32.63
#